data_AF-A0A512JSI6-F1
#
_entry.id   AF-A0A512JSI6-F1
#
_cell.length_a   1.000
_cell.length_b   1.000
_cell.length_c   1.000
_cell.angle_alpha   90.00
_cell.angle_beta   90.00
_cell.angle_gamma   90.00
#
_symmetry.space_group_name_H-M   'P 1'
#
loop_
_entity.id
_entity.type
_entity.pdbx_description
1 polymer ?
#
loop_
_entity_poly.entity_id
_entity_poly.type
_entity_poly.pdbx_seq_one_letter_code
_entity_poly.pdbx_strand_id
1 'polypeptide(L)'
;MKVGQWVYDWMSGKNRPGNSNLPYHLQRYLLNNDQVPVGYFSVLAELSIMLIAPLERLGYRVPPEMVPDISSGQIYCKELRATGIDTKALPTYWHRYQDGRRVPAKLYPEEYLADFRRHVREVLIPKYAMDYFRKRDAAALQYLPGLIAGPKAA
;
A
#
# COMPACT_ATOMS: atom_id res chain seq x y z
N MET A 1 -25.47 5.93 -30.62
CA MET A 1 -24.32 5.09 -30.98
C MET A 1 -23.18 5.36 -29.99
N LYS A 2 -22.88 4.44 -29.07
CA LYS A 2 -21.84 4.61 -28.02
C LYS A 2 -20.47 4.03 -28.39
N VAL A 3 -20.33 3.44 -29.57
CA VAL A 3 -19.12 2.72 -30.00
C VAL A 3 -18.01 3.67 -30.48
N GLY A 4 -18.38 4.79 -31.14
CA GLY A 4 -17.39 5.73 -31.70
C GLY A 4 -16.59 6.50 -30.64
N GLN A 5 -17.20 6.80 -29.49
CA GLN A 5 -16.54 7.59 -28.44
C GLN A 5 -15.38 6.82 -27.82
N TRP A 6 -15.57 5.53 -27.53
CA TRP A 6 -14.52 4.70 -26.93
C TRP A 6 -13.32 4.49 -27.87
N VAL A 7 -13.58 4.29 -29.17
CA VAL A 7 -12.51 4.18 -30.18
C VAL A 7 -11.73 5.50 -30.30
N TYR A 8 -12.43 6.63 -30.29
CA TYR A 8 -11.81 7.95 -30.29
C TYR A 8 -10.98 8.21 -29.03
N ASP A 9 -11.48 7.82 -27.86
CA ASP A 9 -10.78 7.99 -26.57
C ASP A 9 -9.52 7.11 -26.48
N TRP A 10 -9.53 5.93 -27.11
CA TRP A 10 -8.35 5.07 -27.23
C TRP A 10 -7.32 5.64 -28.21
N MET A 11 -7.74 6.04 -29.43
CA MET A 11 -6.83 6.57 -30.46
C MET A 11 -6.25 7.94 -30.10
N SER A 12 -6.99 8.78 -29.37
CA SER A 12 -6.53 10.10 -28.94
C SER A 12 -5.51 10.07 -27.81
N GLY A 13 -5.26 8.90 -27.21
CA GLY A 13 -4.33 8.77 -26.07
C GLY A 13 -4.82 9.48 -24.81
N LYS A 14 -6.12 9.83 -24.71
CA LYS A 14 -6.73 10.33 -23.47
C LYS A 14 -6.54 9.37 -22.29
N ASN A 15 -6.44 8.07 -22.59
CA ASN A 15 -6.19 6.97 -21.65
C ASN A 15 -4.75 6.43 -21.70
N ARG A 16 -3.74 7.30 -21.88
CA ARG A 16 -2.34 6.90 -21.64
C ARG A 16 -2.15 6.56 -20.14
N PRO A 17 -1.42 5.49 -19.79
CA PRO A 17 -0.96 5.30 -18.42
C PRO A 17 -0.11 6.52 -18.04
N GLY A 18 -0.65 7.36 -17.14
CA GLY A 18 -0.11 8.68 -16.83
C GLY A 18 -1.18 9.78 -16.73
N ASN A 19 -2.36 9.55 -17.30
CA ASN A 19 -3.55 10.42 -17.16
C ASN A 19 -4.65 9.74 -16.32
N SER A 20 -4.25 8.88 -15.38
CA SER A 20 -5.17 8.05 -14.63
C SER A 20 -5.74 8.82 -13.44
N ASN A 21 -7.06 8.78 -13.26
CA ASN A 21 -7.70 9.11 -11.96
C ASN A 21 -7.34 8.06 -10.88
N LEU A 22 -6.23 7.36 -11.05
CA LEU A 22 -5.74 6.32 -10.15
C LEU A 22 -5.19 7.01 -8.89
N PRO A 23 -5.52 6.54 -7.69
CA PRO A 23 -4.94 7.06 -6.45
C PRO A 23 -3.41 7.04 -6.49
N TYR A 24 -2.79 8.09 -5.94
CA TYR A 24 -1.33 8.27 -5.95
C TYR A 24 -0.57 7.03 -5.45
N HIS A 25 -1.03 6.41 -4.36
CA HIS A 25 -0.38 5.22 -3.79
C HIS A 25 -0.49 3.99 -4.68
N LEU A 26 -1.56 3.86 -5.47
CA LEU A 26 -1.68 2.80 -6.47
C LEU A 26 -0.77 3.06 -7.68
N GLN A 27 -0.57 4.32 -8.07
CA GLN A 27 0.44 4.68 -9.06
C GLN A 27 1.86 4.35 -8.54
N ARG A 28 2.16 4.64 -7.26
CA ARG A 28 3.41 4.21 -6.61
C ARG A 28 3.58 2.71 -6.64
N TYR A 29 2.53 1.95 -6.37
CA TYR A 29 2.57 0.48 -6.45
C TYR A 29 2.96 0.01 -7.86
N LEU A 30 2.26 0.49 -8.89
CA LEU A 30 2.54 0.10 -10.28
C LEU A 30 3.96 0.46 -10.73
N LEU A 31 4.50 1.58 -10.25
CA LEU A 31 5.85 2.04 -10.57
C LEU A 31 6.96 1.17 -9.94
N ASN A 32 6.64 0.38 -8.91
CA ASN A 32 7.64 -0.30 -8.09
C ASN A 32 7.49 -1.82 -8.05
N ASN A 33 6.31 -2.36 -8.38
CA ASN A 33 6.01 -3.77 -8.18
C ASN A 33 6.85 -4.70 -9.09
N ASP A 34 7.24 -4.24 -10.26
CA ASP A 34 8.13 -4.94 -11.19
C ASP A 34 9.57 -5.12 -10.66
N GLN A 35 9.96 -4.28 -9.69
CA GLN A 35 11.28 -4.35 -9.04
C GLN A 35 11.32 -5.34 -7.86
N VAL A 36 10.19 -5.94 -7.48
CA VAL A 36 10.12 -6.92 -6.39
C VAL A 36 10.40 -8.31 -6.97
N PRO A 37 11.51 -8.98 -6.58
CA PRO A 37 11.84 -10.30 -7.11
C PRO A 37 10.88 -11.38 -6.63
N VAL A 38 10.79 -12.48 -7.41
CA VAL A 38 10.09 -13.70 -7.01
C VAL A 38 10.64 -14.21 -5.67
N GLY A 39 9.76 -14.70 -4.79
CA GLY A 39 10.12 -15.14 -3.44
C GLY A 39 10.10 -14.01 -2.39
N TYR A 40 9.78 -12.78 -2.79
CA TYR A 40 9.70 -11.62 -1.89
C TYR A 40 8.40 -10.84 -2.06
N PHE A 41 8.04 -10.09 -1.02
CA PHE A 41 7.00 -9.08 -1.06
C PHE A 41 7.51 -7.72 -0.61
N SER A 42 6.75 -6.67 -0.93
CA SER A 42 6.96 -5.32 -0.43
C SER A 42 5.77 -4.85 0.40
N VAL A 43 6.05 -4.07 1.44
CA VAL A 43 4.99 -3.48 2.28
C VAL A 43 4.06 -2.57 1.47
N LEU A 44 4.57 -1.88 0.44
CA LEU A 44 3.75 -1.06 -0.45
C LEU A 44 2.71 -1.92 -1.19
N ALA A 45 3.10 -3.06 -1.74
CA ALA A 45 2.17 -3.95 -2.44
C ALA A 45 1.07 -4.45 -1.50
N GLU A 46 1.46 -4.92 -0.32
CA GLU A 46 0.51 -5.47 0.64
C GLU A 46 -0.45 -4.42 1.21
N LEU A 47 0.03 -3.22 1.58
CA LEU A 47 -0.85 -2.15 2.03
C LEU A 47 -1.70 -1.57 0.92
N SER A 48 -1.26 -1.63 -0.34
CA SER A 48 -2.11 -1.24 -1.47
C SER A 48 -3.40 -2.05 -1.49
N ILE A 49 -3.31 -3.35 -1.20
CA ILE A 49 -4.45 -4.28 -1.17
C ILE A 49 -5.20 -4.22 0.16
N MET A 50 -4.47 -4.16 1.29
CA MET A 50 -5.07 -4.32 2.62
C MET A 50 -5.57 -3.01 3.24
N LEU A 51 -5.12 -1.86 2.76
CA LEU A 51 -5.42 -0.55 3.35
C LEU A 51 -5.88 0.47 2.30
N ILE A 52 -5.06 0.74 1.29
CA ILE A 52 -5.30 1.83 0.33
C ILE A 52 -6.54 1.56 -0.51
N ALA A 53 -6.63 0.40 -1.18
CA ALA A 53 -7.78 0.08 -2.03
C ALA A 53 -9.10 -0.03 -1.24
N PRO A 54 -9.14 -0.64 -0.03
CA PRO A 54 -10.32 -0.60 0.83
C PRO A 54 -10.75 0.82 1.22
N LEU A 55 -9.82 1.71 1.56
CA LEU A 55 -10.11 3.10 1.89
C LEU A 55 -10.67 3.86 0.67
N GLU A 56 -10.05 3.70 -0.50
CA GLU A 56 -10.54 4.32 -1.74
C GLU A 56 -11.97 3.85 -2.06
N ARG A 57 -12.25 2.54 -1.90
CA ARG A 57 -13.59 1.98 -2.08
C ARG A 57 -14.61 2.57 -1.11
N LEU A 58 -14.19 2.90 0.11
CA LEU A 58 -15.04 3.56 1.12
C LEU A 58 -15.19 5.08 0.88
N GLY A 59 -14.58 5.62 -0.16
CA GLY A 59 -14.65 7.04 -0.52
C GLY A 59 -13.55 7.90 0.10
N TYR A 60 -12.55 7.28 0.74
CA TYR A 60 -11.40 7.99 1.31
C TYR A 60 -10.14 7.79 0.48
N ARG A 61 -9.73 8.85 -0.21
CA ARG A 61 -8.49 8.87 -0.98
C ARG A 61 -7.32 9.28 -0.08
N VAL A 62 -6.41 8.35 0.16
CA VAL A 62 -5.22 8.62 0.98
C VAL A 62 -4.32 9.68 0.30
N PRO A 63 -4.04 10.82 0.97
CA PRO A 63 -3.23 11.89 0.39
C PRO A 63 -1.79 11.44 0.05
N PRO A 64 -1.14 12.04 -0.98
CA PRO A 64 0.22 11.67 -1.40
C PRO A 64 1.30 11.78 -0.31
N GLU A 65 1.17 12.74 0.60
CA GLU A 65 2.06 13.01 1.72
C GLU A 65 1.94 11.96 2.84
N MET A 66 0.85 11.18 2.85
CA MET A 66 0.64 10.11 3.81
C MET A 66 1.19 8.80 3.24
N VAL A 67 2.37 8.40 3.68
CA VAL A 67 3.08 7.19 3.25
C VAL A 67 3.02 6.08 4.31
N PRO A 68 1.84 5.43 4.52
CA PRO A 68 1.65 4.46 5.59
C PRO A 68 2.55 3.22 5.41
N ASP A 69 3.03 2.94 4.20
CA ASP A 69 3.96 1.86 3.89
C ASP A 69 5.29 1.97 4.65
N ILE A 70 5.83 3.18 4.79
CA ILE A 70 7.08 3.41 5.51
C ILE A 70 6.92 3.12 7.01
N SER A 71 5.88 3.70 7.62
CA SER A 71 5.60 3.47 9.05
C SER A 71 5.31 2.00 9.33
N SER A 72 4.58 1.35 8.44
CA SER A 72 4.24 -0.07 8.57
C SER A 72 5.46 -0.98 8.47
N GLY A 73 6.38 -0.70 7.53
CA GLY A 73 7.63 -1.43 7.43
C GLY A 73 8.51 -1.27 8.68
N GLN A 74 8.53 -0.10 9.29
CA GLN A 74 9.27 0.14 10.55
C GLN A 74 8.67 -0.63 11.74
N ILE A 75 7.34 -0.61 11.88
CA ILE A 75 6.64 -1.36 12.93
C ILE A 75 6.87 -2.86 12.74
N TYR A 76 6.74 -3.37 11.51
CA TYR A 76 6.95 -4.78 11.25
C TYR A 76 8.41 -5.22 11.47
N CYS A 77 9.38 -4.39 11.08
CA CYS A 77 10.79 -4.68 11.42
C CYS A 77 11.05 -4.69 12.93
N LYS A 78 10.27 -3.96 13.73
CA LYS A 78 10.35 -4.05 15.19
C LYS A 78 9.81 -5.41 15.67
N GLU A 79 8.72 -5.88 15.11
CA GLU A 79 8.13 -7.19 15.42
C GLU A 79 9.08 -8.33 15.08
N LEU A 80 9.62 -8.36 13.86
CA LEU A 80 10.57 -9.39 13.43
C LEU A 80 11.82 -9.43 14.33
N ARG A 81 12.33 -8.27 14.77
CA ARG A 81 13.45 -8.24 15.71
C ARG A 81 13.10 -8.80 17.08
N ALA A 82 11.84 -8.66 17.52
CA ALA A 82 11.39 -9.25 18.77
C ALA A 82 11.35 -10.79 18.72
N THR A 83 11.24 -11.37 17.51
CA THR A 83 11.32 -12.82 17.28
C THR A 83 12.73 -13.30 16.90
N GLY A 84 13.76 -12.46 17.03
CA GLY A 84 15.15 -12.81 16.76
C GLY A 84 15.61 -12.68 15.29
N ILE A 85 14.77 -12.15 14.40
CA ILE A 85 15.12 -11.96 12.98
C ILE A 85 15.97 -10.69 12.80
N ASP A 86 17.13 -10.82 12.14
CA ASP A 86 17.95 -9.67 11.79
C ASP A 86 17.40 -8.92 10.57
N THR A 87 16.59 -7.91 10.84
CA THR A 87 16.02 -7.06 9.79
C THR A 87 17.05 -6.19 9.04
N LYS A 88 18.30 -6.06 9.51
CA LYS A 88 19.35 -5.36 8.77
C LYS A 88 19.87 -6.19 7.60
N ALA A 89 19.83 -7.52 7.71
CA ALA A 89 20.23 -8.45 6.67
C ALA A 89 19.20 -8.58 5.53
N LEU A 90 17.97 -8.04 5.71
CA LEU A 90 16.95 -8.06 4.67
C LEU A 90 17.44 -7.31 3.41
N PRO A 91 17.30 -7.91 2.21
CA PRO A 91 17.68 -7.26 0.97
C PRO A 91 16.83 -6.01 0.73
N THR A 92 17.31 -5.13 -0.14
CA THR A 92 16.60 -3.90 -0.50
C THR A 92 16.50 -3.75 -2.01
N TYR A 93 15.49 -2.99 -2.45
CA TYR A 93 15.32 -2.57 -3.83
C TYR A 93 15.12 -1.05 -3.90
N TRP A 94 15.34 -0.48 -5.09
CA TRP A 94 15.16 0.96 -5.30
C TRP A 94 13.69 1.30 -5.50
N HIS A 95 13.09 1.90 -4.48
CA HIS A 95 11.74 2.43 -4.54
C HIS A 95 11.75 3.82 -5.18
N ARG A 96 10.94 4.02 -6.22
CA ARG A 96 10.80 5.26 -7.00
C ARG A 96 9.54 6.03 -6.61
N TYR A 97 9.68 7.34 -6.50
CA TYR A 97 8.58 8.30 -6.35
C TYR A 97 8.32 9.00 -7.69
N GLN A 98 7.11 9.56 -7.84
CA GLN A 98 6.72 10.28 -9.05
C GLN A 98 7.55 11.57 -9.27
N ASP A 99 8.05 12.15 -8.18
CA ASP A 99 8.93 13.32 -8.20
C ASP A 99 10.40 12.97 -8.54
N GLY A 100 10.68 11.71 -8.90
CA GLY A 100 12.02 11.25 -9.26
C GLY A 100 12.89 10.81 -8.09
N ARG A 101 12.46 10.98 -6.82
CA ARG A 101 13.21 10.48 -5.67
C ARG A 101 13.32 8.95 -5.71
N ARG A 102 14.47 8.45 -5.23
CA ARG A 102 14.76 7.01 -5.08
C ARG A 102 15.19 6.73 -3.65
N VAL A 103 14.57 5.76 -3.00
CA VAL A 103 14.90 5.33 -1.63
C VAL A 103 15.07 3.82 -1.56
N PRO A 104 16.02 3.30 -0.76
CA PRO A 104 16.12 1.86 -0.54
C PRO A 104 14.94 1.39 0.32
N ALA A 105 14.15 0.45 -0.19
CA ALA A 105 13.05 -0.19 0.53
C ALA A 105 13.36 -1.67 0.77
N LYS A 106 12.91 -2.21 1.91
CA LYS A 106 13.14 -3.61 2.27
C LYS A 106 12.31 -4.56 1.40
N LEU A 107 12.94 -5.65 0.99
CA LEU A 107 12.32 -6.85 0.45
C LEU A 107 12.16 -7.86 1.59
N TYR A 108 10.96 -8.39 1.75
CA TYR A 108 10.65 -9.37 2.77
C TYR A 108 10.43 -10.73 2.11
N PRO A 109 11.14 -11.79 2.52
CA PRO A 109 10.87 -13.15 2.06
C PRO A 109 9.38 -13.52 2.22
N GLU A 110 8.83 -14.24 1.26
CA GLU A 110 7.41 -14.63 1.24
C GLU A 110 7.00 -15.52 2.43
N GLU A 111 7.95 -16.19 3.09
CA GLU A 111 7.73 -16.92 4.33
C GLU A 111 7.14 -16.03 5.45
N TYR A 112 7.41 -14.72 5.41
CA TYR A 112 6.86 -13.74 6.35
C TYR A 112 5.51 -13.18 5.92
N LEU A 113 5.01 -13.49 4.72
CA LEU A 113 3.82 -12.84 4.17
C LEU A 113 2.56 -13.11 5.00
N ALA A 114 2.35 -14.36 5.41
CA ALA A 114 1.19 -14.73 6.22
C ALA A 114 1.21 -14.02 7.59
N ASP A 115 2.39 -13.93 8.19
CA ASP A 115 2.61 -13.22 9.44
C ASP A 115 2.41 -11.71 9.29
N PHE A 116 2.97 -11.11 8.25
CA PHE A 116 2.76 -9.69 7.95
C PHE A 116 1.28 -9.36 7.80
N ARG A 117 0.53 -10.14 7.01
CA ARG A 117 -0.91 -9.93 6.82
C ARG A 117 -1.70 -10.05 8.13
N ARG A 118 -1.34 -11.00 8.99
CA ARG A 118 -1.92 -11.12 10.33
C ARG A 118 -1.59 -9.89 11.17
N HIS A 119 -0.33 -9.48 11.19
CA HIS A 119 0.14 -8.28 11.89
C HIS A 119 -0.61 -7.03 11.42
N VAL A 120 -0.88 -6.88 10.11
CA VAL A 120 -1.66 -5.74 9.60
C VAL A 120 -3.06 -5.70 10.20
N ARG A 121 -3.77 -6.83 10.24
CA ARG A 121 -5.16 -6.92 10.72
C ARG A 121 -5.27 -6.78 12.24
N GLU A 122 -4.37 -7.41 12.98
CA GLU A 122 -4.50 -7.56 14.43
C GLU A 122 -3.76 -6.46 15.20
N VAL A 123 -2.71 -5.89 14.61
CA VAL A 123 -1.83 -4.94 15.29
C VAL A 123 -1.83 -3.60 14.56
N LEU A 124 -1.47 -3.57 13.28
CA LEU A 124 -1.21 -2.33 12.57
C LEU A 124 -2.46 -1.45 12.45
N ILE A 125 -3.56 -1.99 11.90
CA ILE A 125 -4.79 -1.22 11.72
C ILE A 125 -5.41 -0.86 13.08
N PRO A 126 -5.62 -1.79 14.02
CA PRO A 126 -6.30 -1.47 15.27
C PRO A 126 -5.50 -0.51 16.16
N LYS A 127 -4.18 -0.67 16.24
CA LYS A 127 -3.33 0.06 17.19
C LYS A 127 -2.66 1.29 16.58
N TYR A 128 -2.16 1.19 15.36
CA TYR A 128 -1.29 2.22 14.78
C TYR A 128 -1.99 3.08 13.74
N ALA A 129 -2.87 2.52 12.91
CA ALA A 129 -3.56 3.29 11.88
C ALA A 129 -4.47 4.36 12.50
N MET A 130 -5.20 4.03 13.58
CA MET A 130 -6.03 5.01 14.30
C MET A 130 -5.23 6.26 14.71
N ASP A 131 -4.08 6.07 15.35
CA ASP A 131 -3.23 7.20 15.79
C ASP A 131 -2.57 7.92 14.62
N TYR A 132 -2.16 7.19 13.60
CA TYR A 132 -1.55 7.74 12.39
C TYR A 132 -2.53 8.68 11.66
N PHE A 133 -3.74 8.18 11.38
CA PHE A 133 -4.77 8.96 10.71
C PHE A 133 -5.26 10.11 11.59
N ARG A 134 -5.48 9.91 12.90
CA ARG A 134 -5.89 11.01 13.80
C ARG A 134 -4.94 12.21 13.74
N LYS A 135 -3.64 11.97 13.60
CA LYS A 135 -2.60 13.03 13.55
C LYS A 135 -2.41 13.65 12.16
N ARG A 136 -2.74 12.92 11.10
CA ARG A 136 -2.40 13.31 9.71
C ARG A 136 -3.63 13.74 8.91
N ASP A 137 -4.73 13.03 9.07
CA ASP A 137 -6.02 13.32 8.47
C ASP A 137 -7.13 12.59 9.24
N ALA A 138 -7.81 13.33 10.12
CA ALA A 138 -8.85 12.77 10.98
C ALA A 138 -10.10 12.35 10.20
N ALA A 139 -10.30 12.82 8.96
CA ALA A 139 -11.45 12.42 8.13
C ALA A 139 -11.44 10.92 7.82
N ALA A 140 -10.24 10.30 7.79
CA ALA A 140 -10.07 8.87 7.56
C ALA A 140 -10.67 8.00 8.68
N LEU A 141 -10.80 8.54 9.90
CA LEU A 141 -11.15 7.76 11.09
C LEU A 141 -12.52 7.09 10.99
N GLN A 142 -13.47 7.71 10.28
CA GLN A 142 -14.81 7.15 10.08
C GLN A 142 -14.81 5.86 9.24
N TYR A 143 -13.77 5.63 8.44
CA TYR A 143 -13.68 4.49 7.53
C TYR A 143 -12.92 3.30 8.13
N LEU A 144 -12.06 3.55 9.13
CA LEU A 144 -11.24 2.52 9.76
C LEU A 144 -12.05 1.37 10.40
N PRO A 145 -13.20 1.61 11.08
CA PRO A 145 -14.03 0.52 11.60
C PRO A 145 -14.46 -0.49 10.52
N GLY A 146 -14.75 -0.02 9.30
CA GLY A 146 -15.12 -0.87 8.16
C GLY A 146 -13.99 -1.76 7.66
N LEU A 147 -12.73 -1.44 7.97
CA LEU A 147 -11.57 -2.28 7.66
C LEU A 147 -11.37 -3.39 8.68
N ILE A 148 -11.71 -3.14 9.94
CA ILE A 148 -11.52 -4.07 11.06
C ILE A 148 -12.66 -5.11 11.10
N ALA A 149 -13.89 -4.66 10.86
CA ALA A 149 -15.10 -5.47 11.01
C ALA A 149 -15.42 -6.37 9.80
N GLY A 150 -14.44 -6.65 8.92
CA GLY A 150 -14.64 -7.35 7.66
C GLY A 150 -15.47 -8.65 7.75
N PRO A 151 -15.98 -9.16 6.61
CA PRO A 151 -16.84 -10.35 6.58
C PRO A 151 -16.16 -11.52 7.28
N LYS A 152 -16.89 -12.17 8.20
CA LYS A 152 -16.42 -13.39 8.88
C LYS A 152 -16.65 -14.59 7.97
N ALA A 153 -15.75 -15.57 8.03
CA ALA A 153 -15.97 -16.86 7.38
C ALA A 153 -17.29 -17.46 7.90
N ALA A 154 -18.08 -18.01 6.97
CA ALA A 154 -19.33 -18.70 7.28
C ALA A 154 -19.05 -20.04 7.97
#